data_AF-A0A227J5E7-F1
#
_entry.id   AF-A0A227J5E7-F1
#
_cell.length_a   1.000
_cell.length_b   1.000
_cell.length_c   1.000
_cell.angle_alpha   90.00
_cell.angle_beta   90.00
_cell.angle_gamma   90.00
#
_symmetry.space_group_name_H-M   'P 1'
#
loop_
_entity.id
_entity.type
_entity.pdbx_description
1 polymer ?
#
loop_
_entity_poly.entity_id
_entity_poly.type
_entity_poly.pdbx_seq_one_letter_code
_entity_poly.pdbx_strand_id
1 'polypeptide(L)'
;LFSLRLIPVFPFFLINLLMGLTPMSIARFYLTSQIGMLPGTAVYLNAGTQLATIDSLSGIVSPTVLASFALLGLFPILVKWVMNKVRPTPTQPNGSI
;
A
#
# COMPACT_ATOMS: atom_id res chain seq x y z
N LEU A 1 2.36 4.37 7.80
CA LEU A 1 1.98 5.12 6.59
C LEU A 1 1.95 4.25 5.34
N PHE A 2 3.09 3.73 4.87
CA PHE A 2 3.16 2.95 3.62
C PHE A 2 2.30 1.68 3.66
N SER A 3 2.50 0.77 4.63
CA SER A 3 1.65 -0.43 4.78
C SER A 3 0.18 -0.12 5.09
N LEU A 4 -0.08 1.00 5.77
CA LEU A 4 -1.43 1.44 6.13
C LEU A 4 -2.20 2.00 4.92
N ARG A 5 -1.48 2.50 3.91
CA ARG A 5 -2.03 2.97 2.63
C ARG A 5 -2.16 1.86 1.58
N LEU A 6 -1.44 0.76 1.76
CA LEU A 6 -1.52 -0.43 0.91
C LEU A 6 -2.73 -1.32 1.22
N ILE A 7 -3.26 -1.24 2.43
CA ILE A 7 -4.40 -2.06 2.88
C ILE A 7 -5.66 -1.17 2.82
N PRO A 8 -6.60 -1.39 1.89
CA PRO A 8 -7.74 -0.49 1.62
C PRO A 8 -8.85 -0.55 2.69
N VAL A 9 -8.57 -1.12 3.87
CA VAL A 9 -9.54 -1.31 4.96
C VAL A 9 -9.85 0.00 5.69
N PHE A 10 -8.93 0.96 5.70
CA PHE A 10 -9.10 2.23 6.40
C PHE A 10 -9.23 3.41 5.44
N PRO A 11 -10.18 4.33 5.68
CA PRO A 11 -10.34 5.51 4.83
C PRO A 11 -9.12 6.43 4.96
N PHE A 12 -8.60 6.89 3.83
CA PHE A 12 -7.37 7.68 3.77
C PHE A 12 -7.42 8.98 4.59
N PHE A 13 -8.62 9.55 4.82
CA PHE A 13 -8.76 10.76 5.64
C PHE A 13 -8.38 10.52 7.10
N LEU A 14 -8.60 9.32 7.66
CA LEU A 14 -8.17 8.97 9.02
C LEU A 14 -6.65 8.98 9.13
N ILE A 15 -5.96 8.47 8.11
CA ILE A 15 -4.49 8.44 8.04
C ILE A 15 -3.94 9.87 7.98
N ASN A 16 -4.59 10.75 7.22
CA ASN A 16 -4.20 12.16 7.14
C ASN A 16 -4.39 12.88 8.48
N LEU A 17 -5.48 12.60 9.20
CA LEU A 17 -5.77 13.18 10.52
C LEU A 17 -4.77 12.73 11.59
N LEU A 18 -4.47 11.43 11.65
CA LEU A 18 -3.46 10.86 12.55
C LEU A 18 -2.06 11.41 12.27
N MET A 19 -1.73 11.64 10.99
CA MET A 19 -0.44 12.21 10.61
C MET A 19 -0.32 13.71 10.93
N GLY A 20 -1.42 14.46 10.88
CA GLY A 20 -1.46 15.86 11.30
C GLY A 20 -1.12 16.07 12.79
N LEU A 21 -1.24 15.02 13.61
CA LEU A 21 -0.87 15.03 15.03
C LEU A 21 0.63 14.73 15.27
N THR A 22 1.40 14.39 14.23
CA THR A 22 2.84 14.10 14.35
C THR A 22 3.70 15.29 13.89
N PRO A 23 4.88 15.54 14.48
CA PRO A 23 5.78 16.62 14.08
C PRO A 23 6.55 16.25 12.79
N MET A 24 5.83 16.02 11.69
CA MET A 24 6.39 15.70 10.38
C MET A 24 6.28 16.89 9.43
N SER A 25 7.33 17.16 8.64
CA SER A 25 7.26 18.21 7.63
C SER A 25 6.26 17.84 6.53
N ILE A 26 5.43 18.81 6.13
CA ILE A 26 4.39 18.66 5.09
C ILE A 26 5.01 18.14 3.79
N ALA A 27 6.19 18.62 3.41
CA ALA A 27 6.88 18.19 2.20
C ALA A 27 7.28 16.72 2.23
N ARG A 28 7.82 16.23 3.36
CA ARG A 28 8.18 14.81 3.52
C ARG A 28 6.93 13.93 3.55
N PHE A 29 5.88 14.38 4.23
CA PHE A 29 4.59 13.69 4.24
C PHE A 29 4.03 13.59 2.83
N TYR A 30 3.98 14.69 2.08
CA TYR A 30 3.45 14.72 0.72
C TYR A 30 4.21 13.77 -0.21
N LEU A 31 5.55 13.84 -0.25
CA LEU A 31 6.36 13.00 -1.13
C LEU A 31 6.23 11.51 -0.80
N THR A 32 6.32 11.16 0.49
CA THR A 32 6.16 9.78 0.97
C THR A 32 4.74 9.25 0.69
N SER A 33 3.73 10.13 0.74
CA SER A 33 2.35 9.81 0.40
C SER A 33 2.19 9.51 -1.08
N GLN A 34 2.71 10.37 -1.96
CA GLN A 34 2.56 10.20 -3.40
C GLN A 34 3.26 8.93 -3.88
N ILE A 35 4.48 8.68 -3.42
CA ILE A 35 5.21 7.45 -3.77
C ILE A 35 4.47 6.20 -3.29
N GLY A 36 3.83 6.26 -2.11
CA GLY A 36 3.07 5.13 -1.58
C GLY A 36 1.68 4.94 -2.20
N MET A 37 1.02 6.02 -2.63
CA MET A 37 -0.36 5.97 -3.11
C MET A 37 -0.46 5.87 -4.63
N LEU A 38 0.36 6.58 -5.40
CA LEU A 38 0.22 6.63 -6.86
C LEU A 38 0.30 5.25 -7.54
N PRO A 39 1.24 4.36 -7.18
CA PRO A 39 1.27 3.01 -7.76
C PRO A 39 0.03 2.19 -7.39
N GLY A 40 -0.42 2.28 -6.13
CA GLY A 40 -1.63 1.60 -5.66
C GLY A 40 -2.88 2.10 -6.37
N THR A 41 -3.01 3.42 -6.52
CA THR A 41 -4.09 4.06 -7.27
C THR A 41 -4.09 3.63 -8.74
N ALA A 42 -2.92 3.57 -9.40
CA ALA A 42 -2.81 3.12 -10.78
C ALA A 42 -3.28 1.66 -10.95
N VAL A 43 -2.89 0.78 -10.03
CA VAL A 43 -3.34 -0.62 -10.00
C VAL A 43 -4.86 -0.70 -9.78
N TYR A 44 -5.41 0.08 -8.84
CA TYR A 44 -6.83 0.10 -8.54
C TYR A 44 -7.67 0.63 -9.72
N LEU A 45 -7.20 1.69 -10.39
CA LEU A 45 -7.83 2.23 -11.58
C LEU A 45 -7.79 1.23 -12.74
N ASN A 46 -6.65 0.57 -12.94
CA ASN A 46 -6.49 -0.43 -13.99
C ASN A 46 -7.40 -1.66 -13.75
N ALA A 47 -7.49 -2.14 -12.51
CA ALA A 47 -8.44 -3.17 -12.10
C ALA A 47 -9.89 -2.72 -12.28
N GLY A 48 -10.22 -1.47 -11.93
CA GLY A 48 -11.53 -0.87 -12.13
C GLY A 48 -11.94 -0.78 -13.60
N THR A 49 -11.01 -0.39 -14.49
CA THR A 49 -11.25 -0.38 -15.94
C THR A 49 -11.44 -1.79 -16.51
N GLN A 50 -10.69 -2.77 -16.00
CA GLN A 50 -10.87 -4.18 -16.35
C GLN A 50 -12.23 -4.71 -15.87
N LEU A 51 -12.65 -4.39 -14.64
CA LEU A 51 -13.98 -4.70 -14.10
C LEU A 51 -15.12 -4.08 -14.93
N ALA A 52 -14.97 -2.83 -15.36
CA ALA A 52 -15.93 -2.15 -16.23
C ALA A 52 -16.03 -2.73 -17.64
N THR A 53 -15.06 -3.56 -18.05
CA THR A 53 -15.07 -4.30 -19.33
C THR A 53 -15.49 -5.76 -19.17
N ILE A 54 -15.77 -6.23 -17.95
CA ILE A 54 -16.34 -7.57 -17.72
C ILE A 54 -17.86 -7.51 -17.99
N ASP A 55 -18.23 -7.54 -19.26
CA ASP A 55 -19.63 -7.77 -19.72
C ASP A 55 -19.96 -9.27 -19.84
N SER A 56 -19.03 -10.19 -19.54
CA SER A 56 -19.29 -11.63 -19.59
C SER A 56 -18.39 -12.48 -18.67
N LEU A 57 -19.03 -13.41 -17.94
CA LEU A 57 -18.43 -14.30 -16.93
C LEU A 57 -17.29 -15.21 -17.45
N SER A 58 -17.13 -15.38 -18.76
CA SER A 58 -16.04 -16.20 -19.34
C SER A 58 -14.66 -15.52 -19.27
N GLY A 59 -14.61 -14.19 -19.13
CA GLY A 59 -13.36 -13.43 -19.01
C GLY A 59 -12.69 -13.49 -17.63
N ILE A 60 -13.43 -13.90 -16.59
CA ILE A 60 -12.93 -14.00 -15.21
C ILE A 60 -11.84 -15.09 -15.08
N VAL A 61 -11.87 -16.10 -15.97
CA VAL A 61 -10.90 -17.21 -16.00
C VAL A 61 -9.73 -16.94 -16.95
N SER A 62 -9.60 -15.71 -17.47
CA SER A 62 -8.45 -15.31 -18.28
C SER A 62 -7.15 -15.43 -17.45
N PRO A 63 -6.07 -16.03 -17.99
CA PRO A 63 -4.77 -16.12 -17.32
C PRO A 63 -4.27 -14.78 -16.79
N THR A 64 -4.61 -13.69 -17.48
CA THR A 64 -4.25 -12.32 -17.11
C THR A 64 -4.99 -11.85 -15.85
N VAL A 65 -6.28 -12.17 -15.73
CA VAL A 65 -7.10 -11.81 -14.56
C VAL A 65 -6.66 -12.61 -13.33
N LEU A 66 -6.38 -13.91 -13.49
CA LEU A 66 -5.81 -14.74 -12.44
C LEU A 66 -4.43 -14.26 -11.99
N ALA A 67 -3.57 -13.84 -12.92
CA ALA A 67 -2.27 -13.26 -12.60
C ALA A 67 -2.42 -11.92 -11.83
N SER A 68 -3.36 -11.07 -12.23
CA SER A 68 -3.67 -9.82 -11.52
C SER A 68 -4.16 -10.08 -10.09
N PHE A 69 -5.06 -11.03 -9.88
CA PHE A 69 -5.49 -11.42 -8.53
C PHE A 69 -4.39 -12.06 -7.69
N ALA A 70 -3.55 -12.91 -8.30
CA ALA A 70 -2.39 -13.48 -7.63
C ALA A 70 -1.40 -12.39 -7.20
N LEU A 71 -1.10 -11.43 -8.09
CA LEU A 71 -0.27 -10.28 -7.76
C LEU A 71 -0.89 -9.44 -6.63
N LEU A 72 -2.19 -9.20 -6.67
CA LEU A 72 -2.91 -8.41 -5.66
C LEU A 72 -2.88 -9.12 -4.28
N GLY A 73 -2.99 -10.44 -4.25
CA GLY A 73 -2.86 -11.25 -3.02
C GLY A 73 -1.43 -11.42 -2.51
N LEU A 74 -0.44 -11.49 -3.41
CA LEU A 74 0.98 -11.66 -3.05
C LEU A 74 1.66 -10.36 -2.66
N PHE A 75 1.19 -9.22 -3.18
CA PHE A 75 1.77 -7.90 -2.96
C PHE A 75 1.92 -7.52 -1.46
N PRO A 76 0.91 -7.73 -0.59
CA PRO A 76 1.04 -7.42 0.84
C PRO A 76 2.10 -8.28 1.53
N ILE A 77 2.25 -9.55 1.13
CA ILE A 77 3.21 -10.50 1.69
C ILE A 77 4.63 -10.09 1.30
N LEU A 78 4.84 -9.78 0.01
CA LEU A 78 6.10 -9.27 -0.53
C LEU A 78 6.54 -7.98 0.19
N VAL A 79 5.62 -7.02 0.34
CA VAL A 79 5.91 -5.77 1.03
C VAL A 79 6.28 -6.00 2.49
N LYS A 80 5.55 -6.86 3.20
CA LYS A 80 5.87 -7.22 4.59
C LYS A 80 7.26 -7.85 4.71
N TRP A 81 7.63 -8.72 3.77
CA TRP A 81 8.94 -9.38 3.75
C TRP A 81 10.09 -8.40 3.54
N VAL A 82 9.96 -7.50 2.55
CA VAL A 82 10.95 -6.45 2.28
C VAL A 82 11.10 -5.52 3.48
N MET A 83 10.00 -5.10 4.10
CA MET A 83 10.04 -4.25 5.28
C MET A 83 10.76 -4.89 6.46
N ASN A 84 10.63 -6.21 6.66
CA ASN A 84 11.35 -6.91 7.72
C ASN A 84 12.87 -6.93 7.47
N LYS A 85 13.33 -6.96 6.22
CA LYS A 85 14.76 -6.85 5.90
C LYS A 85 15.32 -5.44 6.06
N VAL A 86 14.49 -4.42 5.90
CA VAL A 86 14.92 -3.00 5.89
C VAL A 86 14.74 -2.33 7.25
N ARG A 87 14.05 -2.95 8.22
CA ARG A 87 13.91 -2.41 9.58
C ARG A 87 15.28 -2.22 10.22
N PRO A 88 15.70 -0.98 10.55
CA PRO A 88 16.86 -0.74 11.39
C PRO A 88 16.54 -1.30 12.78
N THR A 89 17.46 -2.11 13.33
CA THR A 89 17.40 -2.54 14.73
C THR A 89 17.22 -1.30 15.61
N PRO A 90 16.19 -1.23 16.47
CA PRO A 90 16.09 -0.16 17.43
C PRO A 90 17.32 -0.21 18.32
N THR A 91 18.19 0.80 18.24
CA THR A 91 19.25 1.01 19.22
C THR A 91 18.57 1.24 20.56
N GLN A 92 18.62 0.22 21.43
CA GLN A 92 18.21 0.35 22.83
C GLN A 92 19.01 1.51 23.45
N PRO A 93 18.37 2.50 24.10
CA PRO A 93 19.10 3.49 24.86
C PRO A 93 19.79 2.77 26.01
N ASN A 94 21.12 2.90 26.06
CA ASN A 94 21.99 2.35 27.09
C ASN A 94 21.55 2.85 28.47
N GLY A 95 20.81 2.01 29.21
CA GLY A 95 20.45 2.25 30.60
C GLY A 95 21.64 1.91 31.50
N SER A 96 22.58 2.83 31.61
CA SER A 96 23.55 2.86 32.71
C SER A 96 23.02 3.80 33.80
N ILE A 97 22.42 3.21 34.84
CA ILE A 97 22.31 3.81 36.17
C ILE A 97 23.26 3.03 37.07
#